data_AF-X1KZ83-F1
#
_entry.id   AF-X1KZ83-F1
#
_cell.length_a   1.000
_cell.length_b   1.000
_cell.length_c   1.000
_cell.angle_alpha   90.00
_cell.angle_beta   90.00
_cell.angle_gamma   90.00
#
_symmetry.space_group_name_H-M   'P 1'
#
loop_
_entity.id
_entity.type
_entity.pdbx_description
1 polymer ?
#
loop_
_entity_poly.entity_id
_entity_poly.type
_entity_poly.pdbx_seq_one_letter_code
_entity_poly.pdbx_strand_id
1 'polypeptide(L)'
;MATSPDRFEHSVSTAMVALLNELTTYNTVATNKLSLGVTQFSKARSVQEYQQIGICVRDSWIEFAQSIFRPEFCPAGQQVPGPADVKRMIEHTLRSLDHKSGYLVSSSKAAYDLANELQHDLSATRQAAFWCLCSTILDMLLILDLVVRSEVKTKSLYYKCPHCGSIKLEVREHWEVEYDGAWKCDKLVCTDCGWYYIEDLGGMTGIE
;
A
#
# COMPACT_ATOMS: atom_id res chain seq x y z
N MET A 1 17.95 -27.81 -21.25
CA MET A 1 17.16 -26.65 -21.70
C MET A 1 15.96 -26.52 -20.79
N ALA A 2 15.93 -25.54 -19.87
CA ALA A 2 14.76 -25.32 -19.04
C ALA A 2 13.57 -24.88 -19.92
N THR A 3 12.42 -25.51 -19.75
CA THR A 3 11.20 -25.28 -20.52
C THR A 3 10.65 -23.87 -20.29
N SER A 4 9.94 -23.32 -21.28
CA SER A 4 9.32 -21.98 -21.31
C SER A 4 8.67 -21.46 -20.00
N PRO A 5 8.01 -22.29 -19.15
CA PRO A 5 7.39 -21.82 -17.90
C PRO A 5 8.40 -21.35 -16.83
N ASP A 6 9.57 -22.01 -16.74
CA ASP A 6 10.58 -21.67 -15.72
C ASP A 6 11.19 -20.28 -15.95
N ARG A 7 11.30 -19.85 -17.22
CA ARG A 7 11.74 -18.48 -17.53
C ARG A 7 10.74 -17.44 -17.07
N PHE A 8 9.44 -17.70 -17.24
CA PHE A 8 8.40 -16.77 -16.83
C PHE A 8 8.36 -16.64 -15.30
N GLU A 9 8.34 -17.76 -14.58
CA GLU A 9 8.40 -17.74 -13.11
C GLU A 9 9.66 -17.04 -12.59
N HIS A 10 10.80 -17.27 -13.25
CA HIS A 10 12.05 -16.59 -12.88
C HIS A 10 11.97 -15.08 -13.09
N SER A 11 11.49 -14.62 -14.25
CA SER A 11 11.31 -13.19 -14.54
C SER A 11 10.32 -12.53 -13.57
N VAL A 12 9.21 -13.20 -13.25
CA VAL A 12 8.24 -12.70 -12.27
C VAL A 12 8.85 -12.68 -10.87
N SER A 13 9.61 -13.71 -10.48
CA SER A 13 10.31 -13.73 -9.19
C SER A 13 11.33 -12.58 -9.06
N THR A 14 12.02 -12.21 -10.14
CA THR A 14 12.90 -11.02 -10.16
C THR A 14 12.09 -9.73 -10.00
N ALA A 15 10.96 -9.60 -10.70
CA ALA A 15 10.07 -8.45 -10.55
C ALA A 15 9.52 -8.35 -9.12
N MET A 16 9.13 -9.46 -8.51
CA MET A 16 8.68 -9.52 -7.12
C MET A 16 9.73 -9.01 -6.13
N VAL A 17 11.01 -9.35 -6.33
CA VAL A 17 12.10 -8.82 -5.49
C VAL A 17 12.24 -7.30 -5.65
N ALA A 18 12.12 -6.78 -6.87
CA ALA A 18 12.15 -5.33 -7.10
C ALA A 18 10.97 -4.62 -6.40
N LEU A 19 9.77 -5.20 -6.48
CA LEU A 19 8.57 -4.71 -5.83
C LEU A 19 8.65 -4.77 -4.29
N LEU A 20 9.28 -5.81 -3.74
CA LEU A 20 9.53 -5.92 -2.29
C LEU A 20 10.47 -4.83 -1.77
N ASN A 21 11.43 -4.36 -2.58
CA ASN A 21 12.29 -3.26 -2.16
C ASN A 21 11.49 -1.98 -1.89
N GLU A 22 10.43 -1.71 -2.65
CA GLU A 22 9.54 -0.57 -2.39
C GLU A 22 8.73 -0.75 -1.11
N LEU A 23 8.19 -1.95 -0.85
CA LEU A 23 7.48 -2.26 0.39
C LEU A 23 8.39 -2.14 1.63
N THR A 24 9.67 -2.49 1.48
CA THR A 24 10.65 -2.48 2.59
C THR A 24 10.80 -1.10 3.22
N THR A 25 10.71 -0.05 2.41
CA THR A 25 10.80 1.36 2.86
C THR A 25 9.69 1.73 3.84
N TYR A 26 8.54 1.04 3.78
CA TYR A 26 7.36 1.39 4.58
C TYR A 26 7.04 0.37 5.68
N ASN A 27 7.24 -0.92 5.43
CA ASN A 27 7.05 -1.95 6.45
C ASN A 27 8.09 -3.08 6.29
N THR A 28 9.21 -2.90 6.97
CA THR A 28 10.33 -3.85 6.94
C THR A 28 9.95 -5.20 7.53
N VAL A 29 9.11 -5.26 8.56
CA VAL A 29 8.75 -6.52 9.25
C VAL A 29 7.89 -7.40 8.35
N ALA A 30 6.81 -6.84 7.78
CA ALA A 30 5.96 -7.55 6.82
C ALA A 30 6.77 -7.98 5.59
N THR A 31 7.64 -7.11 5.08
CA THR A 31 8.42 -7.37 3.88
C THR A 31 9.50 -8.43 4.08
N ASN A 32 10.11 -8.52 5.26
CA ASN A 32 11.07 -9.57 5.58
C ASN A 32 10.43 -10.96 5.53
N LYS A 33 9.20 -11.10 6.05
CA LYS A 33 8.43 -12.35 5.99
C LYS A 33 8.09 -12.72 4.54
N LEU A 34 7.69 -11.74 3.73
CA LEU A 34 7.33 -11.96 2.33
C LEU A 34 8.56 -12.32 1.47
N SER A 35 9.69 -11.66 1.72
CA SER A 35 10.99 -11.93 1.08
C SER A 35 11.51 -13.34 1.41
N LEU A 36 11.28 -13.81 2.65
CA LEU A 36 11.55 -15.19 3.03
C LEU A 36 10.70 -16.17 2.20
N GLY A 37 9.40 -15.89 2.04
CA GLY A 37 8.51 -16.70 1.20
C GLY A 37 8.95 -16.76 -0.27
N VAL A 38 9.35 -15.63 -0.86
CA VAL A 38 9.92 -15.58 -2.23
C VAL A 38 11.21 -16.40 -2.34
N THR A 39 12.09 -16.27 -1.36
CA THR A 39 13.35 -17.04 -1.32
C THR A 39 13.08 -18.54 -1.23
N GLN A 40 12.15 -18.96 -0.36
CA GLN A 40 11.74 -20.35 -0.22
C GLN A 40 11.10 -20.90 -1.50
N PHE A 41 10.25 -20.11 -2.18
CA PHE A 41 9.59 -20.50 -3.43
C PHE A 41 10.56 -20.93 -4.53
N SER A 42 11.72 -20.26 -4.64
CA SER A 42 12.74 -20.63 -5.63
C SER A 42 13.24 -22.08 -5.48
N LYS A 43 13.27 -22.58 -4.25
CA LYS A 43 13.79 -23.91 -3.89
C LYS A 43 12.70 -24.93 -3.59
N ALA A 44 11.46 -24.51 -3.34
CA ALA A 44 10.37 -25.38 -2.93
C ALA A 44 10.00 -26.43 -4.00
N ARG A 45 9.93 -27.70 -3.58
CA ARG A 45 9.61 -28.88 -4.40
C ARG A 45 8.57 -29.81 -3.75
N SER A 46 8.07 -29.49 -2.56
CA SER A 46 7.12 -30.32 -1.81
C SER A 46 5.92 -29.54 -1.30
N VAL A 47 4.83 -30.26 -1.00
CA VAL A 47 3.59 -29.73 -0.41
C VAL A 47 3.89 -28.95 0.87
N GLN A 48 4.72 -29.49 1.75
CA GLN A 48 5.08 -28.86 3.02
C GLN A 48 5.80 -27.52 2.82
N GLU A 49 6.67 -27.43 1.82
CA GLU A 49 7.34 -26.16 1.48
C GLU A 49 6.36 -25.13 0.89
N TYR A 50 5.37 -25.56 0.12
CA TYR A 50 4.31 -24.67 -0.38
C TYR A 50 3.41 -24.17 0.76
N GLN A 51 3.06 -25.04 1.71
CA GLN A 51 2.35 -24.65 2.93
C GLN A 51 3.15 -23.64 3.76
N GLN A 52 4.46 -23.85 3.88
CA GLN A 52 5.36 -22.93 4.60
C GLN A 52 5.39 -21.54 3.96
N ILE A 53 5.31 -21.45 2.62
CA ILE A 53 5.16 -20.18 1.92
C ILE A 53 3.83 -19.52 2.30
N GLY A 54 2.73 -20.26 2.36
CA GLY A 54 1.43 -19.77 2.83
C GLY A 54 1.51 -19.16 4.23
N ILE A 55 2.23 -19.79 5.16
CA ILE A 55 2.48 -19.26 6.51
C ILE A 55 3.22 -17.92 6.44
N CYS A 56 4.32 -17.84 5.68
CA CYS A 56 5.09 -16.60 5.53
C CYS A 56 4.24 -15.45 4.96
N VAL A 57 3.40 -15.76 3.97
CA VAL A 57 2.50 -14.78 3.34
C VAL A 57 1.39 -14.34 4.29
N ARG A 58 0.74 -15.27 5.01
CA ARG A 58 -0.30 -14.95 6.00
C ARG A 58 0.25 -14.07 7.11
N ASP A 59 1.41 -14.42 7.67
CA ASP A 59 2.03 -13.62 8.71
C ASP A 59 2.43 -12.24 8.20
N SER A 60 2.91 -12.13 6.95
CA SER A 60 3.20 -10.84 6.31
C SER A 60 1.93 -9.98 6.23
N TRP A 61 0.79 -10.55 5.85
CA TRP A 61 -0.50 -9.86 5.86
C TRP A 61 -0.90 -9.33 7.24
N ILE A 62 -0.67 -10.10 8.30
CA ILE A 62 -0.97 -9.69 9.68
C ILE A 62 -0.13 -8.46 10.04
N GLU A 63 1.18 -8.54 9.86
CA GLU A 63 2.11 -7.42 10.14
C GLU A 63 1.79 -6.19 9.29
N PHE A 64 1.47 -6.39 8.01
CA PHE A 64 1.13 -5.31 7.09
C PHE A 64 -0.16 -4.61 7.52
N ALA A 65 -1.23 -5.37 7.76
CA ALA A 65 -2.52 -4.83 8.17
C ALA A 65 -2.41 -4.07 9.50
N GLN A 66 -1.67 -4.61 10.47
CA GLN A 66 -1.40 -3.93 11.75
C GLN A 66 -0.65 -2.61 11.57
N SER A 67 0.30 -2.53 10.64
CA SER A 67 1.09 -1.31 10.44
C SER A 67 0.30 -0.15 9.82
N ILE A 68 -0.71 -0.46 9.00
CA ILE A 68 -1.47 0.56 8.28
C ILE A 68 -2.81 0.87 8.94
N PHE A 69 -3.32 -0.03 9.77
CA PHE A 69 -4.58 0.16 10.46
C PHE A 69 -4.42 1.13 11.63
N ARG A 70 -5.41 2.01 11.78
CA ARG A 70 -5.53 2.89 12.94
C ARG A 70 -6.92 2.70 13.56
N PRO A 71 -7.06 2.66 14.90
CA PRO A 71 -8.35 2.44 15.56
C PRO A 71 -9.45 3.40 15.11
N GLU A 72 -9.08 4.62 14.69
CA GLU A 72 -10.01 5.66 14.23
C GLU A 72 -10.66 5.32 12.87
N PHE A 73 -10.12 4.34 12.13
CA PHE A 73 -10.74 3.85 10.90
C PHE A 73 -11.94 2.92 11.17
N CYS A 74 -12.11 2.48 12.41
CA CYS A 74 -13.23 1.65 12.79
C CYS A 74 -14.54 2.47 12.75
N PRO A 75 -15.59 2.00 12.04
CA PRO A 75 -16.88 2.68 12.03
C PRO A 75 -17.46 2.81 13.45
N ALA A 76 -18.18 3.91 13.70
CA ALA A 76 -18.83 4.16 14.98
C ALA A 76 -19.76 3.00 15.37
N GLY A 77 -19.65 2.53 16.62
CA GLY A 77 -20.44 1.42 17.15
C GLY A 77 -19.95 0.02 16.78
N GLN A 78 -18.85 -0.12 16.02
CA GLN A 78 -18.21 -1.41 15.76
C GLN A 78 -17.03 -1.66 16.71
N GLN A 79 -16.82 -2.93 17.07
CA GLN A 79 -15.66 -3.34 17.85
C GLN A 79 -14.39 -3.26 17.02
N VAL A 80 -13.31 -2.69 17.59
CA VAL A 80 -12.00 -2.67 16.94
C VAL A 80 -11.56 -4.10 16.56
N PRO A 81 -11.09 -4.34 15.32
CA PRO A 81 -10.60 -5.66 14.91
C PRO A 81 -9.50 -6.17 15.84
N GLY A 82 -9.47 -7.48 16.04
CA GLY A 82 -8.37 -8.13 16.76
C GLY A 82 -7.05 -8.06 15.97
N PRO A 83 -5.90 -8.31 16.62
CA PRO A 83 -4.59 -8.19 15.98
C PRO A 83 -4.40 -9.14 14.78
N ALA A 84 -5.13 -10.25 14.70
CA ALA A 84 -5.08 -11.19 13.58
C ALA A 84 -6.23 -11.00 12.57
N ASP A 85 -7.14 -10.05 12.79
CA ASP A 85 -8.32 -9.80 11.96
C ASP A 85 -7.97 -8.94 10.73
N VAL A 86 -7.11 -9.51 9.87
CA VAL A 86 -6.56 -8.86 8.67
C VAL A 86 -7.67 -8.31 7.78
N LYS A 87 -8.70 -9.11 7.51
CA LYS A 87 -9.75 -8.73 6.58
C LYS A 87 -10.48 -7.46 7.00
N ARG A 88 -10.80 -7.33 8.29
CA ARG A 88 -11.48 -6.12 8.81
C ARG A 88 -10.53 -4.94 8.92
N MET A 89 -9.28 -5.16 9.32
CA MET A 89 -8.26 -4.10 9.32
C MET A 89 -8.08 -3.49 7.93
N ILE A 90 -7.85 -4.32 6.90
CA ILE A 90 -7.70 -3.87 5.52
C ILE A 90 -8.97 -3.18 5.02
N GLU A 91 -10.14 -3.75 5.28
CA GLU A 91 -11.41 -3.15 4.86
C GLU A 91 -11.65 -1.77 5.48
N HIS A 92 -11.45 -1.63 6.79
CA HIS A 92 -11.64 -0.36 7.49
C HIS A 92 -10.63 0.69 7.03
N THR A 93 -9.35 0.32 6.90
CA THR A 93 -8.32 1.20 6.33
C THR A 93 -8.71 1.65 4.92
N LEU A 94 -8.96 0.73 3.99
CA LEU A 94 -9.23 1.11 2.60
C LEU A 94 -10.49 1.97 2.45
N ARG A 95 -11.55 1.68 3.20
CA ARG A 95 -12.78 2.49 3.18
C ARG A 95 -12.61 3.87 3.81
N SER A 96 -11.70 4.03 4.78
CA SER A 96 -11.40 5.35 5.36
C SER A 96 -10.58 6.22 4.39
N LEU A 97 -9.75 5.59 3.55
CA LEU A 97 -8.90 6.30 2.59
C LEU A 97 -9.59 6.63 1.26
N ASP A 98 -10.43 5.72 0.74
CA ASP A 98 -11.19 5.92 -0.48
C ASP A 98 -12.48 5.10 -0.49
N HIS A 99 -13.62 5.76 -0.69
CA HIS A 99 -14.94 5.14 -0.78
C HIS A 99 -15.11 4.26 -2.03
N LYS A 100 -14.23 4.37 -3.03
CA LYS A 100 -14.22 3.54 -4.25
C LYS A 100 -13.25 2.36 -4.21
N SER A 101 -12.65 2.08 -3.05
CA SER A 101 -11.67 0.99 -2.86
C SER A 101 -12.25 -0.44 -2.85
N GLY A 102 -13.55 -0.62 -3.15
CA GLY A 102 -14.24 -1.91 -3.01
C GLY A 102 -13.61 -3.09 -3.78
N TYR A 103 -13.05 -2.84 -4.97
CA TYR A 103 -12.32 -3.86 -5.72
C TYR A 103 -11.03 -4.29 -5.01
N LEU A 104 -10.26 -3.33 -4.48
CA LEU A 104 -9.03 -3.62 -3.75
C LEU A 104 -9.34 -4.35 -2.43
N VAL A 105 -10.38 -3.95 -1.70
CA VAL A 105 -10.87 -4.68 -0.52
C VAL A 105 -11.16 -6.15 -0.86
N SER A 106 -11.85 -6.38 -1.98
CA SER A 106 -12.22 -7.75 -2.39
C SER A 106 -11.00 -8.56 -2.81
N SER A 107 -10.08 -7.97 -3.58
CA SER A 107 -8.82 -8.59 -3.98
C SER A 107 -7.97 -8.97 -2.78
N SER A 108 -7.73 -8.05 -1.85
CA SER A 108 -6.89 -8.28 -0.67
C SER A 108 -7.46 -9.33 0.27
N LYS A 109 -8.80 -9.39 0.41
CA LYS A 109 -9.45 -10.48 1.18
C LYS A 109 -9.23 -11.84 0.51
N ALA A 110 -9.37 -11.91 -0.81
CA ALA A 110 -9.11 -13.14 -1.55
C ALA A 110 -7.63 -13.56 -1.50
N ALA A 111 -6.69 -12.61 -1.59
CA ALA A 111 -5.26 -12.88 -1.45
C ALA A 111 -4.90 -13.41 -0.04
N TYR A 112 -5.49 -12.82 1.00
CA TYR A 112 -5.34 -13.31 2.37
C TYR A 112 -5.95 -14.71 2.56
N ASP A 113 -7.12 -14.96 1.99
CA ASP A 113 -7.77 -16.27 2.03
C ASP A 113 -6.92 -17.34 1.34
N LEU A 114 -6.36 -17.03 0.17
CA LEU A 114 -5.45 -17.92 -0.54
C LEU A 114 -4.22 -18.27 0.32
N ALA A 115 -3.65 -17.30 1.04
CA ALA A 115 -2.53 -17.57 1.96
C ALA A 115 -2.94 -18.47 3.14
N ASN A 116 -4.13 -18.21 3.71
CA ASN A 116 -4.65 -18.96 4.83
C ASN A 116 -5.06 -20.40 4.45
N GLU A 117 -5.60 -20.60 3.25
CA GLU A 117 -5.93 -21.92 2.71
C GLU A 117 -4.68 -22.71 2.36
N LEU A 118 -3.70 -22.06 1.71
CA LEU A 118 -2.47 -22.71 1.25
C LEU A 118 -1.69 -23.40 2.38
N GLN A 119 -1.65 -22.83 3.60
CA GLN A 119 -0.97 -23.46 4.74
C GLN A 119 -1.64 -24.75 5.25
N HIS A 120 -2.92 -24.98 4.92
CA HIS A 120 -3.68 -26.14 5.35
C HIS A 120 -3.94 -27.14 4.21
N ASP A 121 -3.66 -26.77 2.96
CA ASP A 121 -3.92 -27.58 1.78
C ASP A 121 -2.91 -28.73 1.65
N LEU A 122 -3.38 -29.96 1.88
CA LEU A 122 -2.58 -31.19 1.72
C LEU A 122 -2.26 -31.50 0.24
N SER A 123 -2.90 -30.81 -0.69
CA SER A 123 -2.65 -30.85 -2.13
C SER A 123 -1.98 -29.59 -2.64
N ALA A 124 -1.40 -28.77 -1.75
CA ALA A 124 -0.75 -27.52 -2.11
C ALA A 124 0.23 -27.70 -3.28
N THR A 125 0.14 -26.81 -4.26
CA THR A 125 0.94 -26.86 -5.47
C THR A 125 1.88 -25.67 -5.57
N ARG A 126 2.95 -25.82 -6.37
CA ARG A 126 3.84 -24.71 -6.74
C ARG A 126 3.07 -23.54 -7.33
N GLN A 127 2.07 -23.84 -8.17
CA GLN A 127 1.26 -22.83 -8.83
C GLN A 127 0.40 -22.04 -7.83
N ALA A 128 -0.21 -22.71 -6.84
CA ALA A 128 -0.95 -22.03 -5.78
C ALA A 128 -0.03 -21.13 -4.93
N ALA A 129 1.17 -21.61 -4.58
CA ALA A 129 2.17 -20.80 -3.87
C ALA A 129 2.61 -19.57 -4.69
N PHE A 130 2.79 -19.73 -6.00
CA PHE A 130 3.13 -18.64 -6.92
C PHE A 130 2.02 -17.58 -6.97
N TRP A 131 0.76 -18.00 -7.16
CA TRP A 131 -0.39 -17.09 -7.15
C TRP A 131 -0.53 -16.35 -5.82
N CYS A 132 -0.34 -17.07 -4.71
CA CYS A 132 -0.39 -16.51 -3.36
C CYS A 132 0.63 -15.39 -3.15
N LEU A 133 1.88 -15.60 -3.57
CA LEU A 133 2.92 -14.57 -3.48
C LEU A 133 2.64 -13.39 -4.42
N CYS A 134 2.26 -13.65 -5.68
CA CYS A 134 2.02 -12.60 -6.66
C CYS A 134 0.86 -11.69 -6.27
N SER A 135 -0.28 -12.28 -5.89
CA SER A 135 -1.45 -11.54 -5.44
C SER A 135 -1.15 -10.71 -4.20
N THR A 136 -0.46 -11.30 -3.22
CA THR A 136 -0.11 -10.59 -1.98
C THR A 136 0.80 -9.39 -2.23
N ILE A 137 1.89 -9.56 -2.99
CA ILE A 137 2.82 -8.46 -3.27
C ILE A 137 2.10 -7.33 -4.02
N LEU A 138 1.30 -7.67 -5.03
CA LEU A 138 0.56 -6.69 -5.80
C LEU A 138 -0.45 -5.93 -4.93
N ASP A 139 -1.28 -6.63 -4.16
CA ASP A 139 -2.29 -6.01 -3.33
C ASP A 139 -1.68 -5.13 -2.23
N MET A 140 -0.62 -5.58 -1.55
CA MET A 140 0.08 -4.78 -0.55
C MET A 140 0.65 -3.49 -1.15
N LEU A 141 1.21 -3.55 -2.36
CA LEU A 141 1.69 -2.36 -3.07
C LEU A 141 0.58 -1.40 -3.45
N LEU A 142 -0.54 -1.90 -3.96
CA LEU A 142 -1.69 -1.06 -4.30
C LEU A 142 -2.29 -0.39 -3.06
N ILE A 143 -2.37 -1.13 -1.94
CA ILE A 143 -2.78 -0.56 -0.65
C ILE A 143 -1.80 0.53 -0.23
N LEU A 144 -0.50 0.26 -0.32
CA LEU A 144 0.53 1.22 0.08
C LEU A 144 0.49 2.50 -0.78
N ASP A 145 0.36 2.39 -2.10
CA ASP A 145 0.17 3.54 -2.99
C ASP A 145 -1.04 4.37 -2.54
N LEU A 146 -2.15 3.73 -2.17
CA LEU A 146 -3.32 4.43 -1.66
C LEU A 146 -3.06 5.11 -0.32
N VAL A 147 -2.38 4.43 0.62
CA VAL A 147 -1.99 4.99 1.92
C VAL A 147 -1.12 6.22 1.73
N VAL A 148 -0.04 6.11 0.94
CA VAL A 148 0.87 7.23 0.67
C VAL A 148 0.12 8.40 0.02
N ARG A 149 -0.72 8.13 -0.99
CA ARG A 149 -1.55 9.17 -1.63
C ARG A 149 -2.51 9.83 -0.65
N SER A 150 -3.08 9.06 0.27
CA SER A 150 -3.98 9.60 1.30
C SER A 150 -3.23 10.46 2.31
N GLU A 151 -2.01 10.08 2.70
CA GLU A 151 -1.17 10.88 3.58
C GLU A 151 -0.77 12.20 2.91
N VAL A 152 -0.43 12.15 1.62
CA VAL A 152 -0.19 13.35 0.80
C VAL A 152 -1.45 14.21 0.73
N LYS A 153 -2.65 13.64 0.52
CA LYS A 153 -3.92 14.37 0.58
C LYS A 153 -4.22 14.98 1.96
N THR A 154 -3.79 14.33 3.05
CA THR A 154 -3.98 14.88 4.40
C THR A 154 -2.96 15.96 4.73
N LYS A 155 -1.76 15.91 4.16
CA LYS A 155 -0.71 16.92 4.34
C LYS A 155 -0.82 18.08 3.33
N SER A 156 -1.58 17.90 2.27
CA SER A 156 -1.81 18.87 1.21
C SER A 156 -3.26 18.76 0.77
N LEU A 157 -4.05 19.84 0.92
CA LEU A 157 -5.45 19.90 0.52
C LEU A 157 -5.70 19.40 -0.92
N TYR A 158 -4.68 19.46 -1.78
CA TYR A 158 -4.73 19.04 -3.16
C TYR A 158 -3.67 17.98 -3.45
N TYR A 159 -4.08 16.84 -4.01
CA TYR A 159 -3.18 15.81 -4.55
C TYR A 159 -2.92 15.95 -6.05
N LYS A 160 -3.73 16.79 -6.70
CA LYS A 160 -3.61 17.23 -8.08
C LYS A 160 -3.98 18.69 -8.14
N CYS A 161 -3.29 19.43 -8.99
CA CYS A 161 -3.62 20.81 -9.29
C CYS A 161 -5.08 20.89 -9.78
N PRO A 162 -5.96 21.66 -9.11
CA PRO A 162 -7.35 21.79 -9.54
C PRO A 162 -7.49 22.58 -10.85
N HIS A 163 -6.46 23.36 -11.22
CA HIS A 163 -6.43 24.11 -12.47
C HIS A 163 -6.05 23.24 -13.69
N CYS A 164 -4.96 22.47 -13.63
CA CYS A 164 -4.45 21.73 -14.79
C CYS A 164 -4.41 20.19 -14.64
N GLY A 165 -4.74 19.67 -13.45
CA GLY A 165 -4.71 18.22 -13.16
C GLY A 165 -3.32 17.61 -12.93
N SER A 166 -2.25 18.42 -12.99
CA SER A 166 -0.88 17.97 -12.69
C SER A 166 -0.74 17.47 -11.26
N ILE A 167 0.09 16.44 -11.06
CA ILE A 167 0.47 15.93 -9.74
C ILE A 167 1.69 16.64 -9.14
N LYS A 168 2.32 17.58 -9.88
CA LYS A 168 3.52 18.28 -9.44
C LYS A 168 3.17 19.48 -8.59
N LEU A 169 2.75 19.21 -7.36
CA LEU A 169 2.48 20.20 -6.34
C LEU A 169 3.64 20.22 -5.34
N GLU A 170 4.16 21.41 -5.05
CA GLU A 170 5.24 21.63 -4.09
C GLU A 170 4.78 22.60 -3.01
N VAL A 171 5.13 22.36 -1.76
CA VAL A 171 4.99 23.36 -0.70
C VAL A 171 6.21 24.28 -0.78
N ARG A 172 5.95 25.56 -1.00
CA ARG A 172 6.93 26.64 -0.99
C ARG A 172 6.68 27.54 0.19
N GLU A 173 7.75 28.05 0.77
CA GLU A 173 7.64 29.08 1.80
C GLU A 173 7.14 30.38 1.15
N HIS A 174 6.12 30.98 1.76
CA HIS A 174 5.59 32.27 1.36
C HIS A 174 5.58 33.22 2.57
N TRP A 175 5.96 34.47 2.32
CA TRP A 175 6.01 35.50 3.34
C TRP A 175 4.88 36.48 3.09
N GLU A 176 3.96 36.56 4.03
CA GLU A 176 2.90 37.54 4.02
C GLU A 176 3.31 38.74 4.87
N VAL A 177 3.05 39.93 4.33
CA VAL A 177 3.44 41.19 4.96
C VAL A 177 2.19 41.88 5.47
N GLU A 178 2.04 41.95 6.78
CA GLU A 178 0.98 42.69 7.46
C GLU A 178 1.51 43.98 8.09
N TYR A 179 0.60 44.76 8.66
CA TYR A 179 0.91 46.06 9.25
C TYR A 179 1.82 45.97 10.50
N ASP A 180 1.81 44.83 11.20
CA ASP A 180 2.57 44.58 12.43
C ASP A 180 3.79 43.66 12.25
N GLY A 181 4.05 43.17 11.03
CA GLY A 181 5.21 42.35 10.71
C GLY A 181 5.00 41.47 9.49
N ALA A 182 6.07 40.74 9.12
CA ALA A 182 5.96 39.66 8.13
C ALA A 182 5.85 38.32 8.86
N TRP A 183 4.92 37.48 8.43
CA TRP A 183 4.78 36.13 8.94
C TRP A 183 4.94 35.12 7.80
N LYS A 184 5.35 33.92 8.17
CA LYS A 184 5.68 32.84 7.24
C LYS A 184 4.50 31.87 7.17
N CYS A 185 4.07 31.56 5.95
CA CYS A 185 3.07 30.55 5.67
C CYS A 185 3.56 29.57 4.60
N ASP A 186 2.88 28.44 4.52
CA ASP A 186 3.11 27.44 3.50
C ASP A 186 2.19 27.69 2.31
N LYS A 187 2.78 27.77 1.12
CA LYS A 187 2.10 27.97 -0.17
C LYS A 187 2.27 26.73 -1.03
N LEU A 188 1.16 26.05 -1.30
CA LEU A 188 1.15 24.93 -2.24
C LEU A 188 1.13 25.47 -3.67
N VAL A 189 2.13 25.13 -4.50
CA VAL A 189 2.27 25.63 -5.88
C VAL A 189 2.37 24.47 -6.87
N CYS A 190 1.64 24.57 -7.97
CA CYS A 190 1.76 23.68 -9.12
C CYS A 190 2.92 24.11 -10.00
N THR A 191 3.94 23.28 -10.12
CA THR A 191 5.13 23.59 -10.94
C THR A 191 4.87 23.57 -12.44
N ASP A 192 3.78 22.95 -12.90
CA ASP A 192 3.43 22.89 -14.32
C ASP A 192 2.60 24.10 -14.80
N CYS A 193 1.78 24.72 -13.95
CA CYS A 193 0.87 25.80 -14.38
C CYS A 193 0.83 27.04 -13.49
N GLY A 194 1.66 27.09 -12.44
CA GLY A 194 1.73 28.25 -11.53
C GLY A 194 0.54 28.39 -10.57
N TRP A 195 -0.47 27.51 -10.64
CA TRP A 195 -1.58 27.55 -9.70
C TRP A 195 -1.08 27.42 -8.26
N TYR A 196 -1.63 28.21 -7.35
CA TYR A 196 -1.28 28.12 -5.93
C TYR A 196 -2.48 28.10 -4.99
N TYR A 197 -2.24 27.63 -3.78
CA TYR A 197 -3.15 27.64 -2.64
C TYR A 197 -2.40 27.97 -1.35
N ILE A 198 -2.96 28.87 -0.54
CA ILE A 198 -2.44 29.24 0.79
C ILE A 198 -3.55 29.05 1.81
N GLU A 199 -3.40 28.06 2.69
CA GLU A 199 -4.39 27.72 3.70
C GLU A 199 -4.57 28.82 4.72
N ASP A 200 -3.45 29.33 5.25
CA ASP A 200 -3.42 30.35 6.30
C ASP A 200 -4.07 31.69 5.88
N LEU A 201 -4.25 31.91 4.57
CA LEU A 201 -4.97 33.06 4.00
C LEU A 201 -6.44 32.76 3.67
N GLY A 202 -7.07 31.89 4.45
CA GLY A 202 -8.46 31.50 4.24
C GLY A 202 -8.66 30.67 2.97
N GLY A 203 -7.63 29.93 2.56
CA GLY A 203 -7.66 29.11 1.35
C GLY A 203 -7.55 29.90 0.06
N MET A 204 -6.80 31.00 0.06
CA MET A 204 -6.57 31.83 -1.11
C MET A 204 -5.96 31.02 -2.26
N THR A 205 -6.53 31.14 -3.46
CA THR A 205 -6.01 30.51 -4.68
C THR A 205 -5.74 31.52 -5.78
N GLY A 206 -4.73 31.26 -6.60
CA GLY A 206 -4.46 32.04 -7.80
C GLY A 206 -3.53 31.31 -8.78
N ILE A 207 -2.98 32.04 -9.73
CA ILE A 207 -1.96 31.57 -10.68
C ILE A 207 -0.80 32.56 -10.63
N GLU A 208 0.43 32.06 -10.44
CA GLU A 208 1.68 32.81 -10.57
C GLU A 208 2.01 33.18 -12.02
#